data_AF-A1T0S9-F1
#
_entry.id   AF-A1T0S9-F1
#
_cell.length_a   1.000
_cell.length_b   1.000
_cell.length_c   1.000
_cell.angle_alpha   90.00
_cell.angle_beta   90.00
_cell.angle_gamma   90.00
#
_symmetry.space_group_name_H-M   'P 1'
#
loop_
_entity.id
_entity.type
_entity.pdbx_description
1 polymer ?
#
loop_
_entity_poly.entity_id
_entity_poly.type
_entity_poly.pdbx_seq_one_letter_code
_entity_poly.pdbx_strand_id
1 'polypeptide(L)'
;MVNTLKNFKLQPLVDAKFIKTSLATYEQNGVKKSWEVVKAHDSVAILIYHKEKEAFVLVEQFRPAVYLNNDNGLTIELCAGIVDKDLSLEQIAKEEIEEECGYDIALERIEEITSFHTSVGFAGSRQILYYAEVDQSMKVSEGGGIDAEMIGVVYLPINEAKALIFDVSIAKTSGLMFAFMWWFEQQKNR
;
A
#
# COMPACT_ATOMS: atom_id res chain seq x y z
N MET A 1 -1.91 11.63 14.85
CA MET A 1 -1.54 10.97 16.13
C MET A 1 -0.14 11.44 16.55
N VAL A 2 0.18 11.51 17.84
CA VAL A 2 1.57 11.80 18.29
C VAL A 2 2.37 10.51 18.22
N ASN A 3 3.10 10.29 17.13
CA ASN A 3 3.95 9.11 16.96
C ASN A 3 5.27 9.27 17.74
N THR A 4 5.33 8.77 18.98
CA THR A 4 6.53 8.88 19.82
C THR A 4 7.39 7.63 19.68
N LEU A 5 8.44 7.70 18.88
CA LEU A 5 9.41 6.61 18.72
C LEU A 5 10.48 6.67 19.83
N LYS A 6 10.77 5.52 20.46
CA LYS A 6 11.85 5.37 21.44
C LYS A 6 12.62 4.08 21.15
N ASN A 7 13.92 4.10 21.40
CA ASN A 7 14.80 2.92 21.30
C ASN A 7 14.86 2.27 19.90
N PHE A 8 14.77 3.06 18.82
CA PHE A 8 14.94 2.54 17.45
C PHE A 8 16.36 1.96 17.27
N LYS A 9 16.45 0.68 16.92
CA LYS A 9 17.73 -0.04 16.73
C LYS A 9 17.62 -0.98 15.53
N LEU A 10 18.71 -1.09 14.78
CA LEU A 10 18.87 -2.09 13.73
C LEU A 10 19.69 -3.27 14.27
N GLN A 11 19.30 -4.48 13.89
CA GLN A 11 20.01 -5.71 14.18
C GLN A 11 19.88 -6.67 13.00
N PRO A 12 20.84 -7.58 12.80
CA PRO A 12 20.70 -8.64 11.80
C PRO A 12 19.42 -9.45 12.04
N LEU A 13 18.76 -9.84 10.95
CA LEU A 13 17.58 -10.72 11.03
C LEU A 13 17.99 -12.13 11.46
N VAL A 14 17.24 -12.69 12.40
CA VAL A 14 17.30 -14.09 12.84
C VAL A 14 15.90 -14.67 12.65
N ASP A 15 15.77 -15.80 11.95
CA ASP A 15 14.48 -16.47 11.65
C ASP A 15 13.41 -15.55 11.03
N ALA A 16 13.77 -14.86 9.95
CA ALA A 16 12.93 -13.86 9.32
C ALA A 16 11.59 -14.43 8.80
N LYS A 17 10.47 -13.77 9.17
CA LYS A 17 9.11 -14.17 8.80
C LYS A 17 8.68 -13.66 7.43
N PHE A 18 8.80 -12.35 7.19
CA PHE A 18 8.20 -11.67 6.03
C PHE A 18 9.19 -11.42 4.88
N ILE A 19 10.46 -11.18 5.21
CA ILE A 19 11.51 -10.79 4.26
C ILE A 19 12.67 -11.75 4.42
N LYS A 20 13.08 -12.40 3.32
CA LYS A 20 14.25 -13.28 3.30
C LYS A 20 15.26 -12.79 2.28
N THR A 21 16.47 -12.46 2.73
CA THR A 21 17.57 -12.05 1.86
C THR A 21 18.28 -13.27 1.29
N SER A 22 18.61 -13.24 0.00
CA SER A 22 19.32 -14.30 -0.71
C SER A 22 20.34 -13.70 -1.67
N LEU A 23 21.45 -14.40 -1.90
CA LEU A 23 22.35 -14.10 -3.02
C LEU A 23 21.91 -14.94 -4.22
N ALA A 24 21.38 -14.28 -5.26
CA ALA A 24 21.10 -14.92 -6.53
C ALA A 24 22.39 -15.04 -7.34
N THR A 25 22.75 -16.24 -7.78
CA THR A 25 23.87 -16.48 -8.70
C THR A 25 23.35 -17.05 -10.01
N TYR A 26 23.70 -16.45 -11.13
CA TYR A 26 23.18 -16.83 -12.44
C TYR A 26 24.20 -16.58 -13.54
N GLU A 27 24.01 -17.23 -14.68
CA GLU A 27 24.80 -16.98 -15.88
C GLU A 27 23.89 -16.37 -16.95
N GLN A 28 24.32 -15.25 -17.53
CA GLN A 28 23.59 -14.57 -18.59
C GLN A 28 24.52 -14.36 -19.78
N ASN A 29 24.20 -15.00 -20.91
CA ASN A 29 25.00 -14.96 -22.14
C ASN A 29 26.49 -15.32 -21.91
N GLY A 30 26.76 -16.39 -21.14
CA GLY A 30 28.11 -16.83 -20.83
C GLY A 30 28.82 -16.03 -19.72
N VAL A 31 28.18 -14.98 -19.19
CA VAL A 31 28.74 -14.15 -18.11
C VAL A 31 28.13 -14.54 -16.77
N LYS A 32 28.96 -15.01 -15.85
CA LYS A 32 28.56 -15.29 -14.47
C LYS A 32 28.29 -13.98 -13.72
N LYS A 33 27.17 -13.93 -13.02
CA LYS A 33 26.69 -12.78 -12.25
C LYS A 33 26.17 -13.24 -10.90
N SER A 34 26.15 -12.29 -9.98
CA SER A 34 25.51 -12.44 -8.69
C SER A 34 24.78 -11.16 -8.31
N TRP A 35 23.67 -11.28 -7.60
CA TRP A 35 22.87 -10.14 -7.17
C TRP A 35 22.18 -10.42 -5.84
N GLU A 36 22.15 -9.43 -4.95
CA GLU A 36 21.42 -9.55 -3.68
C GLU A 36 19.93 -9.33 -3.94
N VAL A 37 19.11 -10.28 -3.49
CA VAL A 37 17.67 -10.23 -3.67
C VAL A 37 16.95 -10.45 -2.35
N VAL A 38 15.75 -9.92 -2.26
CA VAL A 38 14.81 -10.13 -1.18
C VAL A 38 13.64 -10.92 -1.72
N LYS A 39 13.31 -12.04 -1.08
CA LYS A 39 12.02 -12.69 -1.28
C LYS A 39 10.99 -12.00 -0.39
N ALA A 40 10.06 -11.29 -1.02
CA ALA A 40 8.90 -10.66 -0.40
C ALA A 40 7.61 -11.24 -1.00
N HIS A 41 6.49 -11.04 -0.31
CA HIS A 41 5.17 -11.45 -0.78
C HIS A 41 4.66 -10.51 -1.89
N ASP A 42 3.80 -11.05 -2.75
CA ASP A 42 2.92 -10.22 -3.58
C ASP A 42 1.91 -9.47 -2.68
N SER A 43 1.25 -8.45 -3.20
CA SER A 43 0.30 -7.62 -2.43
C SER A 43 -0.89 -7.15 -3.26
N VAL A 44 -1.94 -6.69 -2.58
CA VAL A 44 -3.04 -5.93 -3.14
C VAL A 44 -2.97 -4.49 -2.64
N ALA A 45 -3.45 -3.54 -3.43
CA ALA A 45 -3.63 -2.14 -3.03
C ALA A 45 -4.95 -1.62 -3.60
N ILE A 46 -5.65 -0.76 -2.86
CA ILE A 46 -7.00 -0.33 -3.21
C ILE A 46 -7.07 1.19 -3.16
N LEU A 47 -7.48 1.79 -4.28
CA LEU A 47 -7.97 3.17 -4.28
C LEU A 47 -9.43 3.19 -3.87
N ILE A 48 -9.71 3.78 -2.73
CA ILE A 48 -11.07 3.88 -2.18
C ILE A 48 -11.57 5.30 -2.39
N TYR A 49 -12.72 5.47 -3.04
CA TYR A 49 -13.38 6.76 -3.20
C TYR A 49 -14.65 6.84 -2.33
N HIS A 50 -14.70 7.84 -1.45
CA HIS A 50 -15.88 8.09 -0.62
C HIS A 50 -16.82 9.08 -1.30
N LYS A 51 -17.96 8.59 -1.78
CA LYS A 51 -18.89 9.38 -2.62
C LYS A 51 -19.41 10.63 -1.93
N GLU A 52 -19.86 10.51 -0.68
CA GLU A 52 -20.46 11.64 0.06
C GLU A 52 -19.45 12.69 0.52
N LYS A 53 -18.20 12.29 0.74
CA LYS A 53 -17.12 13.18 1.20
C LYS A 53 -16.35 13.78 0.03
N GLU A 54 -16.58 13.29 -1.18
CA GLU A 54 -15.82 13.63 -2.39
C GLU A 54 -14.31 13.57 -2.13
N ALA A 55 -13.88 12.48 -1.50
CA ALA A 55 -12.52 12.30 -1.00
C ALA A 55 -12.03 10.86 -1.22
N PHE A 56 -10.73 10.70 -1.43
CA PHE A 56 -10.09 9.39 -1.35
C PHE A 56 -9.90 8.99 0.11
N VAL A 57 -10.18 7.73 0.42
CA VAL A 57 -9.83 7.13 1.72
C VAL A 57 -8.46 6.48 1.57
N LEU A 58 -7.49 7.04 2.29
CA LEU A 58 -6.09 6.65 2.28
C LEU A 58 -5.68 6.25 3.70
N VAL A 59 -4.47 5.72 3.82
CA VAL A 59 -3.89 5.36 5.11
C VAL A 59 -2.60 6.13 5.36
N GLU A 60 -2.39 6.54 6.61
CA GLU A 60 -1.14 7.06 7.13
C GLU A 60 -0.54 6.03 8.09
N GLN A 61 0.67 5.56 7.82
CA GLN A 61 1.34 4.64 8.74
C GLN A 61 2.83 4.93 8.87
N PHE A 62 3.42 4.43 9.96
CA PHE A 62 4.86 4.47 10.14
C PHE A 62 5.54 3.30 9.41
N ARG A 63 6.46 3.62 8.50
CA ARG A 63 7.33 2.66 7.82
C ARG A 63 8.77 2.79 8.32
N PRO A 64 9.32 1.80 9.05
CA PRO A 64 10.69 1.83 9.55
C PRO A 64 11.74 2.04 8.45
N ALA A 65 11.54 1.47 7.27
CA ALA A 65 12.45 1.63 6.14
C ALA A 65 12.49 3.08 5.60
N VAL A 66 11.36 3.79 5.64
CA VAL A 66 11.29 5.21 5.25
C VAL A 66 11.91 6.08 6.33
N TYR A 67 11.68 5.75 7.61
CA TYR A 67 12.29 6.46 8.75
C TYR A 67 13.81 6.53 8.64
N LEU A 68 14.47 5.44 8.22
CA LEU A 68 15.92 5.40 7.99
C LEU A 68 16.42 6.41 6.94
N ASN A 69 15.53 6.94 6.10
CA ASN A 69 15.87 7.83 5.00
C ASN A 69 15.36 9.26 5.19
N ASN A 70 14.47 9.52 6.15
CA ASN A 70 13.87 10.85 6.34
C ASN A 70 13.59 11.26 7.80
N ASP A 71 13.96 10.45 8.79
CA ASP A 71 13.78 10.70 10.23
C ASP A 71 12.33 10.96 10.71
N ASN A 72 11.32 10.68 9.85
CA ASN A 72 9.90 10.80 10.18
C ASN A 72 9.18 9.44 10.04
N GLY A 73 9.42 8.75 8.92
CA GLY A 73 8.89 7.42 8.63
C GLY A 73 7.39 7.35 8.33
N LEU A 74 6.63 8.42 8.55
CA LEU A 74 5.23 8.48 8.16
C LEU A 74 5.08 8.56 6.64
N THR A 75 4.15 7.77 6.12
CA THR A 75 3.82 7.67 4.70
C THR A 75 2.32 7.81 4.49
N ILE A 76 1.92 8.43 3.38
CA ILE A 76 0.54 8.40 2.89
C ILE A 76 0.47 7.34 1.78
N GLU A 77 -0.41 6.36 1.97
CA GLU A 77 -0.48 5.16 1.14
C GLU A 77 -1.94 4.82 0.76
N LEU A 78 -2.09 3.96 -0.23
CA LEU A 78 -3.35 3.26 -0.47
C LEU A 78 -3.56 2.23 0.64
N CYS A 79 -4.83 1.89 0.92
CA CYS A 79 -5.14 0.70 1.70
C CYS A 79 -4.54 -0.54 0.99
N ALA A 80 -3.84 -1.41 1.71
CA ALA A 80 -3.05 -2.46 1.07
C ALA A 80 -2.69 -3.62 2.00
N GLY A 81 -2.72 -4.84 1.45
CA GLY A 81 -2.42 -6.08 2.17
C GLY A 81 -1.44 -6.98 1.44
N ILE A 82 -0.70 -7.79 2.20
CA ILE A 82 0.14 -8.84 1.62
C ILE A 82 -0.70 -10.07 1.24
N VAL A 83 -0.28 -10.78 0.20
CA VAL A 83 -0.88 -12.05 -0.19
C VAL A 83 -0.20 -13.18 0.60
N ASP A 84 -0.72 -13.46 1.78
CA ASP A 84 -0.22 -14.49 2.70
C ASP A 84 -1.29 -15.49 3.19
N LYS A 85 -2.55 -15.28 2.79
CA LYS A 85 -3.70 -16.15 3.07
C LYS A 85 -4.12 -16.93 1.82
N ASP A 86 -4.77 -18.08 2.01
CA ASP A 86 -5.39 -18.88 0.93
C ASP A 86 -6.79 -18.34 0.61
N LEU A 87 -6.84 -17.11 0.12
CA LEU A 87 -8.05 -16.35 -0.24
C LEU A 87 -7.90 -15.76 -1.65
N SER A 88 -9.02 -15.39 -2.29
CA SER A 88 -8.94 -14.62 -3.54
C SER A 88 -8.37 -13.22 -3.27
N LEU A 89 -7.78 -12.60 -4.30
CA LEU A 89 -7.19 -11.27 -4.16
C LEU A 89 -8.25 -10.21 -3.81
N GLU A 90 -9.47 -10.35 -4.33
CA GLU A 90 -10.61 -9.50 -4.01
C GLU A 90 -11.05 -9.68 -2.56
N GLN A 91 -11.00 -10.92 -2.03
CA GLN A 91 -11.32 -11.19 -0.63
C GLN A 91 -10.26 -10.60 0.30
N ILE A 92 -8.98 -10.69 -0.04
CA ILE A 92 -7.91 -10.01 0.70
C ILE A 92 -8.13 -8.49 0.65
N ALA A 93 -8.39 -7.93 -0.54
CA ALA A 93 -8.65 -6.51 -0.69
C ALA A 93 -9.86 -6.04 0.15
N LYS A 94 -10.92 -6.85 0.21
CA LYS A 94 -12.09 -6.60 1.06
C LYS A 94 -11.73 -6.57 2.54
N GLU A 95 -10.96 -7.56 3.02
CA GLU A 95 -10.52 -7.62 4.42
C GLU A 95 -9.70 -6.37 4.78
N GLU A 96 -8.75 -5.97 3.94
CA GLU A 96 -7.92 -4.78 4.19
C GLU A 96 -8.74 -3.48 4.24
N ILE A 97 -9.74 -3.33 3.37
CA ILE A 97 -10.64 -2.16 3.38
C ILE A 97 -11.43 -2.09 4.71
N GLU A 98 -11.84 -3.24 5.23
CA GLU A 98 -12.53 -3.32 6.52
C GLU A 98 -11.59 -3.03 7.69
N GLU A 99 -10.43 -3.68 7.71
CA GLU A 99 -9.45 -3.60 8.79
C GLU A 99 -8.79 -2.21 8.86
N GLU A 100 -8.21 -1.73 7.76
CA GLU A 100 -7.46 -0.48 7.74
C GLU A 100 -8.38 0.75 7.66
N CYS A 101 -9.47 0.68 6.90
CA CYS A 101 -10.32 1.84 6.57
C CYS A 101 -11.72 1.80 7.22
N GLY A 102 -12.14 0.66 7.77
CA GLY A 102 -13.39 0.51 8.51
C GLY A 102 -14.65 0.37 7.66
N TYR A 103 -14.53 -0.03 6.39
CA TYR A 103 -15.67 -0.17 5.48
C TYR A 103 -15.90 -1.61 5.06
N ASP A 104 -17.16 -2.07 5.14
CA ASP A 104 -17.58 -3.37 4.63
C ASP A 104 -18.23 -3.20 3.25
N ILE A 105 -17.55 -3.70 2.20
CA ILE A 105 -18.06 -3.66 0.82
C ILE A 105 -18.27 -5.05 0.23
N ALA A 106 -19.24 -5.18 -0.67
CA ALA A 106 -19.46 -6.40 -1.43
C ALA A 106 -18.33 -6.63 -2.46
N LEU A 107 -17.93 -7.88 -2.67
CA LEU A 107 -16.81 -8.25 -3.55
C LEU A 107 -16.98 -7.75 -4.98
N GLU A 108 -18.21 -7.72 -5.49
CA GLU A 108 -18.52 -7.29 -6.86
C GLU A 108 -18.30 -5.78 -7.09
N ARG A 109 -18.05 -5.02 -6.01
CA ARG A 109 -17.73 -3.59 -6.05
C ARG A 109 -16.23 -3.30 -6.05
N ILE A 110 -15.39 -4.33 -6.02
CA ILE A 110 -13.93 -4.22 -6.09
C ILE A 110 -13.53 -4.46 -7.55
N GLU A 111 -13.14 -3.38 -8.23
CA GLU A 111 -12.75 -3.40 -9.65
C GLU A 111 -11.24 -3.49 -9.78
N GLU A 112 -10.72 -4.48 -10.52
CA GLU A 112 -9.30 -4.54 -10.84
C GLU A 112 -8.92 -3.41 -11.82
N ILE A 113 -7.92 -2.62 -11.46
CA ILE A 113 -7.33 -1.61 -12.35
C ILE A 113 -6.24 -2.24 -13.20
N THR A 114 -5.21 -2.80 -12.55
CA THR A 114 -4.00 -3.34 -13.20
C THR A 114 -3.11 -4.06 -12.19
N SER A 115 -1.94 -4.53 -12.61
CA SER A 115 -0.87 -4.99 -11.72
C SER A 115 0.52 -4.51 -12.19
N PHE A 116 1.46 -4.39 -11.25
CA PHE A 116 2.83 -3.96 -11.53
C PHE A 116 3.84 -4.60 -10.56
N HIS A 117 5.12 -4.62 -10.97
CA HIS A 117 6.21 -5.08 -10.10
C HIS A 117 6.80 -3.90 -9.31
N THR A 118 7.00 -4.12 -8.02
CA THR A 118 7.61 -3.16 -7.10
C THR A 118 9.04 -3.56 -6.77
N SER A 119 9.88 -2.57 -6.41
CA SER A 119 11.26 -2.82 -5.96
C SER A 119 12.05 -3.75 -6.90
N VAL A 120 11.91 -3.55 -8.22
CA VAL A 120 12.42 -4.45 -9.29
C VAL A 120 13.92 -4.71 -9.22
N GLY A 121 14.67 -3.84 -8.55
CA GLY A 121 16.11 -4.00 -8.37
C GLY A 121 16.50 -5.04 -7.32
N PHE A 122 15.61 -5.43 -6.41
CA PHE A 122 15.97 -6.38 -5.34
C PHE A 122 14.84 -7.31 -4.90
N ALA A 123 13.57 -6.91 -4.93
CA ALA A 123 12.45 -7.76 -4.52
C ALA A 123 11.63 -8.28 -5.70
N GLY A 124 11.22 -7.39 -6.61
CA GLY A 124 10.41 -7.76 -7.76
C GLY A 124 9.02 -8.32 -7.42
N SER A 125 8.50 -8.07 -6.22
CA SER A 125 7.15 -8.50 -5.81
C SER A 125 6.09 -7.82 -6.66
N ARG A 126 5.01 -8.53 -6.97
CA ARG A 126 3.88 -8.01 -7.75
C ARG A 126 2.83 -7.40 -6.82
N GLN A 127 2.32 -6.24 -7.21
CA GLN A 127 1.18 -5.59 -6.56
C GLN A 127 0.01 -5.51 -7.53
N ILE A 128 -1.16 -5.95 -7.10
CA ILE A 128 -2.42 -5.83 -7.85
C ILE A 128 -3.16 -4.60 -7.31
N LEU A 129 -3.63 -3.75 -8.21
CA LEU A 129 -4.26 -2.49 -7.88
C LEU A 129 -5.76 -2.57 -8.19
N TYR A 130 -6.58 -2.22 -7.20
CA TYR A 130 -8.04 -2.20 -7.27
C TYR A 130 -8.62 -0.81 -7.05
N TYR A 131 -9.88 -0.65 -7.42
CA TYR A 131 -10.73 0.50 -7.12
C TYR A 131 -12.00 0.06 -6.39
N ALA A 132 -12.46 0.86 -5.43
CA ALA A 132 -13.74 0.67 -4.77
C ALA A 132 -14.38 2.02 -4.41
N GLU A 133 -15.72 2.04 -4.41
CA GLU A 133 -16.49 3.19 -3.93
C GLU A 133 -17.20 2.85 -2.62
N VAL A 134 -17.09 3.75 -1.64
CA VAL A 134 -17.72 3.64 -0.33
C VAL A 134 -18.65 4.82 -0.04
N ASP A 135 -19.56 4.60 0.90
CA ASP A 135 -20.38 5.63 1.53
C ASP A 135 -20.57 5.34 3.02
N GLN A 136 -21.21 6.25 3.74
CA GLN A 136 -21.32 6.15 5.19
C GLN A 136 -22.13 4.93 5.66
N SER A 137 -23.03 4.40 4.80
CA SER A 137 -23.83 3.22 5.13
C SER A 137 -23.00 1.94 5.26
N MET A 138 -21.80 1.93 4.70
CA MET A 138 -20.85 0.80 4.71
C MET A 138 -19.84 0.87 5.86
N LYS A 139 -19.87 1.94 6.67
CA LYS A 139 -18.92 2.11 7.79
C LYS A 139 -19.27 1.14 8.92
N VAL A 140 -18.35 0.25 9.27
CA VAL A 140 -18.52 -0.76 10.34
C VAL A 140 -17.59 -0.54 11.53
N SER A 141 -16.50 0.20 11.34
CA SER A 141 -15.57 0.59 12.40
C SER A 141 -14.88 1.91 12.02
N GLU A 142 -14.08 2.48 12.92
CA GLU A 142 -13.25 3.65 12.58
C GLU A 142 -12.09 3.31 11.62
N GLY A 143 -11.79 2.03 11.40
CA GLY A 143 -10.55 1.57 10.75
C GLY A 143 -9.38 1.59 11.74
N GLY A 144 -8.16 1.56 11.20
CA GLY A 144 -6.92 1.66 11.97
C GLY A 144 -6.05 0.40 11.99
N GLY A 145 -6.45 -0.63 11.25
CA GLY A 145 -5.77 -1.92 11.18
C GLY A 145 -6.20 -2.86 12.30
N ILE A 146 -5.54 -4.01 12.34
CA ILE A 146 -5.78 -5.04 13.37
C ILE A 146 -4.58 -5.21 14.30
N ASP A 147 -4.82 -5.89 15.43
CA ASP A 147 -3.79 -6.22 16.42
C ASP A 147 -2.99 -5.00 16.94
N ALA A 148 -1.71 -4.91 16.55
CA ALA A 148 -0.76 -3.89 17.00
C ALA A 148 -0.49 -2.83 15.93
N GLU A 149 -1.25 -2.84 14.84
CA GLU A 149 -1.14 -1.84 13.79
C GLU A 149 -1.57 -0.47 14.33
N MET A 150 -0.89 0.56 13.82
CA MET A 150 -1.19 1.96 14.14
C MET A 150 -1.35 2.69 12.82
N ILE A 151 -2.53 2.54 12.24
CA ILE A 151 -2.87 3.13 10.94
C ILE A 151 -3.85 4.29 11.16
N GLY A 152 -3.55 5.43 10.56
CA GLY A 152 -4.45 6.57 10.51
C GLY A 152 -5.27 6.56 9.23
N VAL A 153 -6.60 6.67 9.32
CA VAL A 153 -7.44 6.87 8.13
C VAL A 153 -7.39 8.34 7.71
N VAL A 154 -7.02 8.59 6.47
CA VAL A 154 -6.90 9.93 5.88
C VAL A 154 -7.94 10.09 4.78
N TYR A 155 -8.81 11.09 4.94
CA TYR A 155 -9.72 11.50 3.88
C TYR A 155 -9.08 12.65 3.10
N LEU A 156 -8.61 12.39 1.89
CA LEU A 156 -8.01 13.39 1.02
C LEU A 156 -9.04 13.90 0.01
N PRO A 157 -9.48 15.17 0.09
CA PRO A 157 -10.37 15.75 -0.89
C PRO A 157 -9.84 15.60 -2.33
N ILE A 158 -10.71 15.29 -3.29
CA ILE A 158 -10.29 15.03 -4.68
C ILE A 158 -9.53 16.20 -5.32
N ASN A 159 -9.86 17.43 -4.94
CA ASN A 159 -9.21 18.65 -5.44
C ASN A 159 -7.77 18.81 -4.94
N GLU A 160 -7.39 18.13 -3.85
CA GLU A 160 -6.04 18.14 -3.29
C GLU A 160 -5.16 17.02 -3.85
N ALA A 161 -5.76 15.95 -4.39
CA ALA A 161 -5.04 14.75 -4.80
C ALA A 161 -3.93 15.01 -5.84
N LYS A 162 -4.18 15.91 -6.81
CA LYS A 162 -3.17 16.32 -7.81
C LYS A 162 -2.00 17.06 -7.19
N ALA A 163 -2.25 17.90 -6.17
CA ALA A 163 -1.18 18.60 -5.48
C ALA A 163 -0.32 17.61 -4.68
N LEU A 164 -0.95 16.64 -4.01
CA LEU A 164 -0.26 15.61 -3.23
C LEU A 164 0.73 14.81 -4.09
N ILE A 165 0.45 14.52 -5.37
CA ILE A 165 1.36 13.80 -6.27
C ILE A 165 2.73 14.49 -6.37
N PHE A 166 2.76 15.83 -6.45
CA PHE A 166 3.99 16.59 -6.69
C PHE A 166 4.62 17.14 -5.41
N ASP A 167 3.96 17.00 -4.25
CA ASP A 167 4.49 17.46 -2.98
C ASP A 167 5.64 16.57 -2.47
N VAL A 168 6.88 17.00 -2.66
CA VAL A 168 8.07 16.23 -2.25
C VAL A 168 8.23 16.11 -0.73
N SER A 169 7.48 16.86 0.07
CA SER A 169 7.54 16.78 1.53
C SER A 169 6.77 15.58 2.10
N ILE A 170 5.84 15.02 1.31
CA ILE A 170 5.01 13.88 1.70
C ILE A 170 5.61 12.59 1.12
N ALA A 171 6.06 11.69 1.99
CA ALA A 171 6.45 10.35 1.59
C ALA A 171 5.21 9.55 1.14
N LYS A 172 5.24 9.04 -0.08
CA LYS A 172 4.13 8.36 -0.75
C LYS A 172 4.62 7.30 -1.72
N THR A 173 3.74 6.38 -2.08
CA THR A 173 4.07 5.29 -3.01
C THR A 173 3.79 5.65 -4.46
N SER A 174 4.51 5.02 -5.40
CA SER A 174 4.22 5.16 -6.83
C SER A 174 2.85 4.62 -7.22
N GLY A 175 2.38 3.58 -6.53
CA GLY A 175 1.04 3.02 -6.70
C GLY A 175 -0.06 4.04 -6.41
N LEU A 176 0.07 4.82 -5.33
CA LEU A 176 -0.86 5.92 -5.00
C LEU A 176 -0.92 6.96 -6.12
N MET A 177 0.23 7.43 -6.60
CA MET A 177 0.29 8.44 -7.65
C MET A 177 -0.36 7.93 -8.95
N PHE A 178 -0.07 6.68 -9.34
CA PHE A 178 -0.69 6.07 -10.50
C PHE A 178 -2.21 5.92 -10.35
N ALA A 179 -2.68 5.47 -9.18
CA ALA A 179 -4.10 5.28 -8.92
C ALA A 179 -4.89 6.60 -9.04
N PHE A 180 -4.34 7.71 -8.52
CA PHE A 180 -4.93 9.04 -8.73
C PHE A 180 -4.98 9.43 -10.21
N MET A 181 -3.88 9.24 -10.94
CA MET A 181 -3.84 9.56 -12.37
C MET A 181 -4.86 8.74 -13.15
N TRP A 182 -4.98 7.44 -12.87
CA TRP A 182 -6.00 6.57 -13.44
C TRP A 182 -7.40 7.09 -13.14
N TRP A 183 -7.70 7.41 -11.87
CA TRP A 183 -9.04 7.88 -11.49
C TRP A 183 -9.42 9.17 -12.22
N PHE A 184 -8.53 10.16 -12.27
CA PHE A 184 -8.78 11.40 -12.99
C PHE A 184 -8.95 11.19 -14.50
N GLU A 185 -8.27 10.20 -15.07
CA GLU A 185 -8.47 9.85 -16.48
C GLU A 185 -9.84 9.22 -16.72
N GLN A 186 -10.28 8.32 -15.82
CA GLN A 186 -11.63 7.74 -15.90
C GLN A 186 -12.73 8.80 -15.81
N GLN A 187 -12.58 9.82 -14.96
CA GLN A 187 -13.58 10.88 -14.85
C GLN A 187 -13.71 11.76 -16.11
N LYS A 188 -12.68 11.84 -16.96
CA LYS A 188 -12.80 12.56 -18.25
C LYS A 188 -13.58 11.77 -19.29
N ASN A 189 -13.63 10.45 -19.13
CA ASN A 189 -14.28 9.52 -20.05
C ASN A 189 -15.75 9.23 -19.67
N ARG A 190 -16.24 9.85 -18.58
CA ARG A 190 -17.64 9.85 -18.14
C ARG A 190 -18.32 11.15 -18.55
#